data_AF-A0A1V5CEM2-F1
#
_entry.id   AF-A0A1V5CEM2-F1
#
_cell.length_a   1.000
_cell.length_b   1.000
_cell.length_c   1.000
_cell.angle_alpha   90.00
_cell.angle_beta   90.00
_cell.angle_gamma   90.00
#
_symmetry.space_group_name_H-M   'P 1'
#
loop_
_entity.id
_entity.type
_entity.pdbx_description
1 polymer ?
#
loop_
_entity_poly.entity_id
_entity_poly.type
_entity_poly.pdbx_seq_one_letter_code
_entity_poly.pdbx_strand_id
1 'polypeptide(L)'
;MKGIYRPEHLFSLQQAVELYEFYQTKITDCDRRILDQLKSFDDSNDTPSGMGDALIGMAGVDLTAIDGIDATTALKVLAEIGTDMSRWKSAKHFASWLGLSPGTKVSGGKVLSSATKPVANKAAQALRMVAFTLLNSKSALGAYLRRQRARMGAPKADNRHCA
;
A
#
# COMPACT_ATOMS: atom_id res chain seq x y z
N MET A 1 -15.55 -20.92 -32.35
CA MET A 1 -15.56 -21.58 -31.02
C MET A 1 -16.96 -21.49 -30.44
N LYS A 2 -17.74 -22.59 -30.41
CA LYS A 2 -19.01 -22.64 -29.65
C LYS A 2 -18.68 -23.22 -28.28
N GLY A 3 -18.58 -22.36 -27.26
CA GLY A 3 -18.40 -22.80 -25.88
C GLY A 3 -19.66 -23.52 -25.40
N ILE A 4 -19.48 -24.63 -24.66
CA ILE A 4 -20.58 -25.33 -24.00
C ILE A 4 -20.89 -24.56 -22.72
N TYR A 5 -21.81 -23.60 -22.79
CA TYR A 5 -22.23 -22.81 -21.62
C TYR A 5 -23.39 -23.53 -20.92
N ARG A 6 -23.11 -24.12 -19.76
CA ARG A 6 -24.16 -24.68 -18.91
C ARG A 6 -24.95 -23.54 -18.24
N PRO A 7 -26.29 -23.64 -18.12
CA PRO A 7 -27.12 -22.57 -17.58
C PRO A 7 -26.75 -22.20 -16.13
N GLU A 8 -26.30 -23.16 -15.32
CA GLU A 8 -25.83 -22.93 -13.95
C GLU A 8 -24.58 -22.03 -13.89
N HIS A 9 -23.66 -22.17 -14.85
CA HIS A 9 -22.47 -21.31 -14.93
C HIS A 9 -22.83 -19.91 -15.41
N LEU A 10 -23.78 -19.80 -16.32
CA LEU A 10 -24.29 -18.50 -16.78
C LEU A 10 -24.97 -17.73 -15.65
N PHE A 11 -25.79 -18.41 -14.84
CA PHE A 11 -26.42 -17.80 -13.67
C PHE A 11 -25.38 -17.32 -12.63
N SER A 12 -24.39 -18.16 -12.32
CA SER A 12 -23.30 -17.79 -11.40
C SER A 12 -22.51 -16.57 -11.92
N LEU A 13 -22.19 -16.56 -13.22
CA LEU A 13 -21.50 -15.43 -13.86
C LEU A 13 -22.35 -14.15 -13.79
N GLN A 14 -23.65 -14.25 -14.07
CA GLN A 14 -24.57 -13.12 -13.97
C GLN A 14 -24.57 -12.52 -12.57
N GLN A 15 -24.70 -13.35 -11.53
CA GLN A 15 -24.65 -12.90 -10.14
C GLN A 15 -23.30 -12.25 -9.79
N ALA A 16 -22.19 -12.79 -10.28
CA ALA A 16 -20.87 -12.20 -10.06
C ALA A 16 -20.72 -10.82 -10.73
N VAL A 17 -21.27 -10.64 -11.94
CA VAL A 17 -21.26 -9.35 -12.65
C VAL A 17 -22.15 -8.33 -11.95
N GLU A 18 -23.36 -8.71 -11.54
CA GLU A 18 -24.27 -7.83 -10.77
C GLU A 18 -23.60 -7.33 -9.47
N LEU A 19 -22.92 -8.22 -8.75
CA LEU A 19 -22.16 -7.85 -7.55
C LEU A 19 -20.99 -6.91 -7.88
N TYR A 20 -20.25 -7.18 -8.96
CA TYR A 20 -19.14 -6.33 -9.39
C TYR A 20 -19.61 -4.90 -9.71
N GLU A 21 -20.69 -4.75 -10.47
CA GLU A 21 -21.26 -3.44 -10.81
C GLU A 21 -21.76 -2.69 -9.55
N PHE A 22 -22.38 -3.42 -8.63
CA PHE A 22 -22.78 -2.87 -7.34
C PHE A 22 -21.58 -2.34 -6.54
N TYR A 23 -20.51 -3.13 -6.41
CA TYR A 23 -19.30 -2.70 -5.71
C TYR A 23 -18.63 -1.51 -6.38
N GLN A 24 -18.59 -1.47 -7.71
CA GLN A 24 -18.02 -0.34 -8.44
C GLN A 24 -18.78 0.96 -8.16
N THR A 25 -20.11 0.88 -8.07
CA THR A 25 -20.95 2.03 -7.69
C THR A 25 -20.60 2.50 -6.28
N LYS A 26 -20.49 1.58 -5.31
CA LYS A 26 -20.14 1.93 -3.92
C LYS A 26 -18.74 2.50 -3.79
N ILE A 27 -17.76 1.98 -4.53
CA ILE A 27 -16.39 2.53 -4.57
C ILE A 27 -16.44 3.97 -5.09
N THR A 28 -17.16 4.21 -6.19
CA THR A 28 -17.29 5.55 -6.77
C THR A 28 -17.92 6.55 -5.79
N ASP A 29 -18.92 6.12 -5.02
CA ASP A 29 -19.53 6.96 -3.99
C ASP A 29 -18.55 7.29 -2.85
N CYS A 30 -17.73 6.32 -2.44
CA CYS A 30 -16.65 6.55 -1.48
C CYS A 30 -15.60 7.53 -2.03
N ASP A 31 -15.18 7.35 -3.27
CA ASP A 31 -14.19 8.21 -3.94
C ASP A 31 -14.66 9.66 -3.99
N ARG A 32 -15.93 9.90 -4.32
CA ARG A 32 -16.53 11.25 -4.29
C ARG A 32 -16.46 11.88 -2.90
N ARG A 33 -16.83 11.13 -1.85
CA ARG A 33 -16.78 11.63 -0.47
C ARG A 33 -15.36 11.94 -0.02
N ILE A 34 -14.39 11.11 -0.39
CA ILE A 34 -12.99 11.35 -0.10
C ILE A 34 -12.53 12.65 -0.77
N LEU A 35 -12.86 12.85 -2.04
CA LEU A 35 -12.51 14.08 -2.76
C LEU A 35 -13.09 15.33 -2.08
N ASP A 36 -14.34 15.27 -1.63
CA ASP A 36 -14.96 16.40 -0.93
C ASP A 36 -14.30 16.68 0.42
N GLN A 37 -13.87 15.64 1.14
CA GLN A 37 -13.07 15.81 2.36
C GLN A 37 -11.69 16.40 2.06
N LEU A 38 -11.02 15.94 1.00
CA LEU A 38 -9.70 16.46 0.63
C LEU A 38 -9.74 17.95 0.28
N LYS A 39 -10.80 18.43 -0.39
CA LYS A 39 -11.02 19.87 -0.63
C LYS A 39 -11.08 20.70 0.65
N SER A 40 -11.55 20.14 1.76
CA SER A 40 -11.60 20.86 3.04
C SER A 40 -10.21 21.06 3.68
N PHE A 41 -9.21 20.26 3.27
CA PHE A 41 -7.84 20.35 3.76
C PHE A 41 -6.94 21.22 2.88
N ASP A 42 -7.37 21.57 1.67
CA ASP A 42 -6.62 22.41 0.74
C ASP A 42 -7.21 23.83 0.74
N ASP A 43 -6.42 24.81 1.19
CA ASP A 43 -6.78 26.23 1.14
C ASP A 43 -6.60 26.84 -0.27
N SER A 44 -6.04 26.06 -1.21
CA SER A 44 -5.75 26.49 -2.57
C SER A 44 -7.00 26.39 -3.45
N ASN A 45 -7.30 27.43 -4.24
CA ASN A 45 -8.48 27.51 -5.12
C ASN A 45 -8.49 26.52 -6.31
N ASP A 46 -7.50 25.63 -6.43
CA ASP A 46 -7.44 24.67 -7.52
C ASP A 46 -8.35 23.47 -7.22
N THR A 47 -9.40 23.32 -8.02
CA THR A 47 -10.34 22.21 -7.87
C THR A 47 -9.66 20.92 -8.34
N PRO A 48 -9.41 19.93 -7.47
CA PRO A 48 -8.74 18.71 -7.89
C PRO A 48 -9.63 17.95 -8.88
N SER A 49 -9.09 17.57 -10.04
CA SER A 49 -9.84 16.80 -11.05
C SER A 49 -9.94 15.32 -10.67
N GLY A 50 -9.05 14.84 -9.79
CA GLY A 50 -9.07 13.48 -9.24
C GLY A 50 -8.26 13.34 -7.95
N MET A 51 -8.24 12.12 -7.39
CA MET A 51 -7.54 11.85 -6.13
C MET A 51 -6.03 12.10 -6.23
N GLY A 52 -5.41 11.83 -7.38
CA GLY A 52 -3.97 12.09 -7.57
C GLY A 52 -3.63 13.57 -7.38
N ASP A 53 -4.37 14.46 -8.03
CA ASP A 53 -4.17 15.91 -7.94
C ASP A 53 -4.38 16.43 -6.51
N ALA A 54 -5.43 15.94 -5.84
CA ALA A 54 -5.72 16.32 -4.46
C ALA A 54 -4.60 15.92 -3.49
N LEU A 55 -4.00 14.74 -3.71
CA LEU A 55 -2.86 14.26 -2.92
C LEU A 55 -1.60 15.07 -3.18
N ILE A 56 -1.38 15.51 -4.43
CA ILE A 56 -0.27 16.41 -4.77
C ILE A 56 -0.42 17.74 -4.04
N GLY A 57 -1.63 18.32 -4.00
CA GLY A 57 -1.91 19.55 -3.25
C GLY A 57 -1.56 19.41 -1.76
N MET A 58 -2.03 18.34 -1.11
CA MET A 58 -1.74 18.11 0.31
C MET A 58 -0.27 17.81 0.62
N ALA A 59 0.39 16.97 -0.18
CA ALA A 59 1.76 16.52 0.10
C ALA A 59 2.83 17.46 -0.47
N GLY A 60 2.45 18.34 -1.41
CA GLY A 60 3.35 19.19 -2.20
C GLY A 60 4.21 18.42 -3.21
N VAL A 61 4.07 17.09 -3.30
CA VAL A 61 4.84 16.20 -4.17
C VAL A 61 3.95 15.09 -4.73
N ASP A 62 4.25 14.67 -5.96
CA ASP A 62 3.56 13.53 -6.57
C ASP A 62 4.12 12.20 -6.04
N LEU A 63 3.38 11.60 -5.11
CA LEU A 63 3.68 10.27 -4.57
C LEU A 63 3.39 9.14 -5.56
N THR A 64 2.51 9.37 -6.54
CA THR A 64 2.14 8.37 -7.56
C THR A 64 3.20 8.22 -8.66
N ALA A 65 4.13 9.17 -8.75
CA ALA A 65 5.32 9.06 -9.58
C ALA A 65 6.25 7.91 -9.15
N ILE A 66 6.11 7.39 -7.92
CA ILE A 66 6.85 6.21 -7.46
C ILE A 66 6.15 4.96 -8.00
N ASP A 67 6.88 4.15 -8.77
CA ASP A 67 6.38 2.88 -9.28
C ASP A 67 5.75 2.01 -8.19
N GLY A 68 4.52 1.57 -8.44
CA GLY A 68 3.77 0.71 -7.52
C GLY A 68 2.97 1.45 -6.46
N ILE A 69 3.10 2.78 -6.33
CA ILE A 69 2.22 3.61 -5.49
C ILE A 69 1.09 4.17 -6.35
N ASP A 70 -0.14 3.76 -6.07
CA ASP A 70 -1.34 4.38 -6.63
C ASP A 70 -1.91 5.45 -5.68
N ALA A 71 -2.87 6.23 -6.15
CA ALA A 71 -3.51 7.27 -5.35
C ALA A 71 -4.14 6.70 -4.06
N THR A 72 -4.72 5.50 -4.10
CA THR A 72 -5.33 4.90 -2.90
C THR A 72 -4.29 4.46 -1.87
N THR A 73 -3.13 3.96 -2.31
CA THR A 73 -2.01 3.62 -1.41
C THR A 73 -1.37 4.87 -0.85
N ALA A 74 -1.14 5.90 -1.67
CA ALA A 74 -0.64 7.18 -1.21
C ALA A 74 -1.56 7.79 -0.14
N LEU A 75 -2.88 7.80 -0.38
CA LEU A 75 -3.87 8.25 0.60
C LEU A 75 -3.81 7.45 1.90
N LYS A 76 -3.73 6.11 1.86
CA LYS A 76 -3.61 5.28 3.06
C LYS A 76 -2.34 5.58 3.87
N VAL A 77 -1.23 5.80 3.17
CA VAL A 77 0.06 6.14 3.79
C VAL A 77 -0.02 7.52 4.45
N LEU A 78 -0.56 8.52 3.76
CA LEU A 78 -0.75 9.87 4.28
C LEU A 78 -1.77 9.93 5.42
N ALA A 79 -2.84 9.17 5.38
CA ALA A 79 -3.84 9.13 6.44
C ALA A 79 -3.27 8.57 7.77
N GLU A 80 -2.31 7.64 7.68
CA GLU A 80 -1.70 7.02 8.86
C GLU A 80 -0.49 7.83 9.40
N ILE A 81 0.29 8.44 8.51
CA ILE A 81 1.54 9.13 8.87
C ILE A 81 1.32 10.64 9.06
N GLY A 82 0.41 11.22 8.28
CA GLY A 82 0.32 12.66 8.04
C GLY A 82 1.33 13.15 7.00
N THR A 83 1.32 14.45 6.73
CA THR A 83 2.28 15.15 5.86
C THR A 83 3.55 15.58 6.59
N ASP A 84 3.48 15.68 7.92
CA ASP A 84 4.61 16.11 8.76
C ASP A 84 5.53 14.94 9.14
N MET A 85 6.68 14.88 8.48
CA MET A 85 7.73 13.89 8.75
C MET A 85 8.67 14.27 9.90
N SER A 86 8.57 15.49 10.45
CA SER A 86 9.46 15.98 11.53
C SER A 86 9.30 15.20 12.85
N ARG A 87 8.19 14.47 12.98
CA ARG A 87 7.88 13.56 14.10
C ARG A 87 8.96 12.49 14.32
N TRP A 88 9.72 12.15 13.29
CA TRP A 88 10.83 11.21 13.39
C TRP A 88 12.18 11.89 13.16
N LYS A 89 13.11 11.70 14.09
CA LYS A 89 14.48 12.24 14.00
C LYS A 89 15.24 11.79 12.74
N SER A 90 14.92 10.61 12.20
CA SER A 90 15.48 10.14 10.93
C SER A 90 14.62 9.09 10.27
N ALA A 91 14.85 8.84 8.98
CA ALA A 91 14.19 7.78 8.22
C ALA A 91 14.34 6.38 8.85
N LYS A 92 15.45 6.13 9.59
CA LYS A 92 15.63 4.86 10.33
C LYS A 92 14.63 4.73 11.48
N HIS A 93 14.34 5.82 12.18
CA HIS A 93 13.34 5.82 13.26
C HIS A 93 11.94 5.61 12.69
N PHE A 94 11.64 6.24 11.55
CA PHE A 94 10.40 6.00 10.82
C PHE A 94 10.24 4.54 10.40
N ALA A 95 11.27 3.94 9.78
CA ALA A 95 11.23 2.52 9.39
C ALA A 95 11.12 1.55 10.58
N SER A 96 11.69 1.93 11.73
CA SER A 96 11.54 1.18 12.99
C SER A 96 10.12 1.29 13.55
N TRP A 97 9.53 2.48 13.51
CA TRP A 97 8.13 2.73 13.92
C TRP A 97 7.13 1.96 13.05
N LEU A 98 7.38 1.87 11.73
CA LEU A 98 6.62 1.02 10.81
C LEU A 98 6.83 -0.49 11.04
N GLY A 99 7.74 -0.90 11.93
CA GLY A 99 8.10 -2.31 12.15
C GLY A 99 8.68 -3.00 10.91
N LEU A 100 9.32 -2.25 10.01
CA LEU A 100 10.00 -2.78 8.82
C LEU A 100 11.45 -3.18 9.10
N SER A 101 12.07 -2.57 10.12
CA SER A 101 13.42 -2.91 10.54
C SER A 101 13.46 -4.27 11.27
N PRO A 102 14.46 -5.13 11.00
CA PRO A 102 14.66 -6.36 11.76
C PRO A 102 14.85 -6.06 13.25
N GLY A 103 14.37 -6.97 14.10
CA GLY A 103 14.57 -6.89 15.54
C GLY A 103 16.01 -7.16 15.94
N THR A 104 16.40 -6.71 17.12
CA THR A 104 17.74 -6.92 17.69
C THR A 104 17.62 -7.56 19.07
N LYS A 105 16.96 -8.72 19.16
CA LYS A 105 16.82 -9.42 20.44
C LYS A 105 18.13 -10.13 20.76
N VAL A 106 19.00 -9.49 21.53
CA VAL A 106 20.32 -9.99 21.94
C VAL A 106 20.34 -10.17 23.46
N SER A 107 20.85 -11.30 23.93
CA SER A 107 21.10 -11.54 25.36
C SER A 107 22.44 -12.25 25.53
N GLY A 108 23.26 -11.80 26.49
CA GLY A 108 24.58 -12.39 26.74
C GLY A 108 25.51 -12.42 25.52
N GLY A 109 25.39 -11.46 24.59
CA GLY A 109 26.17 -11.42 23.34
C GLY A 109 25.65 -12.33 22.22
N LYS A 110 24.62 -13.15 22.46
CA LYS A 110 24.00 -14.02 21.45
C LYS A 110 22.73 -13.40 20.87
N VAL A 111 22.59 -13.42 19.54
CA VAL A 111 21.35 -13.04 18.85
C VAL A 111 20.31 -14.14 19.08
N LEU A 112 19.26 -13.81 19.83
CA LEU A 112 18.11 -14.70 20.10
C LEU A 112 17.09 -14.64 18.96
N SER A 113 16.89 -13.46 18.37
CA SER A 113 16.00 -13.28 17.22
C SER A 113 16.29 -11.98 16.47
N SER A 114 16.25 -12.06 15.14
CA SER A 114 16.30 -10.92 14.22
C SER A 114 14.96 -10.62 13.54
N ALA A 115 13.89 -11.29 13.98
CA ALA A 115 12.55 -11.12 13.42
C ALA A 115 12.04 -9.68 13.56
N THR A 116 11.34 -9.19 12.54
CA THR A 116 10.59 -7.94 12.62
C THR A 116 9.49 -8.05 13.66
N LYS A 117 9.24 -6.95 14.38
CA LYS A 117 8.18 -6.87 15.40
C LYS A 117 6.79 -6.90 14.72
N PRO A 118 5.81 -7.65 15.27
CA PRO A 118 4.44 -7.55 14.79
C PRO A 118 3.92 -6.14 15.10
N VAL A 119 3.42 -5.46 14.08
CA VAL A 119 2.81 -4.12 14.20
C VAL A 119 1.56 -4.06 13.34
N ALA A 120 0.48 -3.51 13.90
CA ALA A 120 -0.79 -3.31 13.21
C ALA A 120 -0.82 -1.99 12.42
N ASN A 121 0.27 -1.65 11.73
CA ASN A 121 0.43 -0.39 11.02
C ASN A 121 -0.03 -0.52 9.56
N LYS A 122 -1.08 0.23 9.18
CA LYS A 122 -1.66 0.17 7.82
C LYS A 122 -0.70 0.67 6.76
N ALA A 123 0.06 1.73 7.01
CA ALA A 123 1.08 2.23 6.09
C ALA A 123 2.18 1.18 5.85
N ALA A 124 2.61 0.47 6.90
CA ALA A 124 3.57 -0.61 6.75
C ALA A 124 3.04 -1.77 5.88
N GLN A 125 1.75 -2.12 6.02
CA GLN A 125 1.10 -3.13 5.17
C GLN A 125 1.01 -2.67 3.72
N ALA A 126 0.61 -1.41 3.50
CA ALA A 126 0.55 -0.82 2.17
C ALA A 126 1.92 -0.83 1.48
N LEU A 127 2.98 -0.39 2.17
CA LEU A 127 4.35 -0.41 1.64
C LEU A 127 4.86 -1.83 1.34
N ARG A 128 4.46 -2.84 2.11
CA ARG A 128 4.78 -4.25 1.79
C ARG A 128 4.12 -4.68 0.49
N MET A 129 2.84 -4.35 0.29
CA MET A 129 2.12 -4.65 -0.95
C MET A 129 2.75 -3.95 -2.16
N VAL A 130 3.12 -2.67 -2.02
CA VAL A 130 3.85 -1.91 -3.04
C VAL A 130 5.20 -2.56 -3.36
N ALA A 131 5.94 -3.02 -2.35
CA ALA A 131 7.20 -3.72 -2.58
C ALA A 131 7.01 -5.02 -3.40
N PHE A 132 5.90 -5.74 -3.20
CA PHE A 132 5.59 -6.92 -4.01
C PHE A 132 5.29 -6.58 -5.48
N THR A 133 4.58 -5.48 -5.76
CA THR A 133 4.32 -5.05 -7.15
C THR A 133 5.61 -4.58 -7.84
N LEU A 134 6.49 -3.90 -7.10
CA LEU A 134 7.81 -3.45 -7.56
C LEU A 134 8.75 -4.57 -8.00
N LEU A 135 8.65 -5.77 -7.43
CA LEU A 135 9.46 -6.92 -7.85
C LEU A 135 9.31 -7.21 -9.34
N ASN A 136 8.10 -7.01 -9.87
CA ASN A 136 7.75 -7.25 -11.27
C ASN A 136 7.95 -6.01 -12.16
N SER A 137 8.07 -4.82 -11.57
CA SER A 137 8.27 -3.57 -12.31
C SER A 137 9.69 -3.48 -12.91
N LYS A 138 9.79 -2.93 -14.12
CA LYS A 138 11.05 -2.68 -14.83
C LYS A 138 11.68 -1.33 -14.46
N SER A 139 11.57 -0.94 -13.19
CA SER A 139 12.14 0.31 -12.68
C SER A 139 13.47 0.13 -11.96
N ALA A 140 14.14 1.25 -11.66
CA ALA A 140 15.37 1.26 -10.86
C ALA A 140 15.15 0.66 -9.46
N LEU A 141 14.02 0.98 -8.82
CA LEU A 141 13.61 0.40 -7.53
C LEU A 141 13.34 -1.10 -7.64
N GLY A 142 12.63 -1.53 -8.69
CA GLY A 142 12.43 -2.95 -8.96
C GLY A 142 13.75 -3.70 -9.15
N ALA A 143 14.70 -3.11 -9.90
CA ALA A 143 16.04 -3.68 -10.09
C ALA A 143 16.82 -3.77 -8.77
N TYR A 144 16.74 -2.75 -7.93
CA TYR A 144 17.32 -2.75 -6.59
C TYR A 144 16.74 -3.87 -5.72
N LEU A 145 15.41 -3.99 -5.68
CA LEU A 145 14.74 -4.99 -4.85
C LEU A 145 15.06 -6.43 -5.31
N ARG A 146 15.16 -6.67 -6.62
CA ARG A 146 15.61 -7.96 -7.16
C ARG A 146 17.04 -8.29 -6.74
N ARG A 147 17.97 -7.32 -6.77
CA ARG A 147 19.35 -7.50 -6.26
C ARG A 147 19.35 -7.81 -4.76
N GLN A 148 18.55 -7.10 -3.99
CA GLN A 148 18.42 -7.33 -2.55
C GLN A 148 17.87 -8.73 -2.24
N ARG A 149 16.85 -9.19 -2.99
CA ARG A 149 16.29 -10.54 -2.87
C ARG A 149 17.30 -11.62 -3.24
N ALA A 150 18.11 -11.41 -4.28
CA ALA A 150 19.18 -12.35 -4.65
C ALA A 150 20.24 -12.47 -3.55
N ARG A 151 20.56 -11.35 -2.87
CA ARG A 151 21.55 -11.32 -1.79
C ARG A 151 21.05 -11.89 -0.47
N MET A 152 19.81 -11.56 -0.07
CA MET A 152 19.25 -11.93 1.24
C MET A 152 18.42 -13.23 1.21
N GLY A 153 18.13 -13.76 0.02
CA GLY A 153 17.22 -14.88 -0.19
C GLY A 153 15.76 -14.44 -0.33
N ALA A 154 14.92 -15.33 -0.87
CA ALA A 154 13.48 -15.10 -0.90
C ALA A 154 12.93 -15.01 0.53
N PRO A 155 11.92 -14.15 0.78
CA PRO A 155 11.25 -14.12 2.08
C PRO A 155 10.76 -15.53 2.40
N LYS A 156 11.26 -16.10 3.50
CA LYS A 156 10.78 -17.38 4.00
C LYS A 156 9.35 -17.17 4.47
N ALA A 157 8.43 -18.03 4.04
CA ALA A 157 7.08 -18.05 4.57
C ALA A 157 7.16 -18.33 6.08
N ASP A 158 6.96 -17.29 6.87
CA ASP A 158 6.83 -17.41 8.32
C ASP A 158 5.33 -17.47 8.59
N ASN A 159 4.84 -18.65 8.96
CA ASN A 159 3.44 -18.90 9.32
C ASN A 159 3.10 -18.11 10.59
N ARG A 160 2.80 -16.82 10.46
CA ARG A 160 2.34 -15.98 11.56
C ARG A 160 0.85 -15.70 11.41
N HIS A 161 0.03 -16.68 11.77
CA HIS A 161 -1.34 -16.38 12.22
C HIS A 161 -1.23 -15.57 13.50
N CYS A 162 -1.87 -14.41 13.51
CA CYS A 162 -2.08 -13.63 14.73
C CYS A 162 -3.04 -14.41 15.63
N ALA A 163 -2.61 -14.68 16.87
CA ALA A 163 -3.48 -14.99 17.99
C ALA A 163 -3.38 -13.82 18.97
#